data_AF-A0A2U3QID7-F1
#
_entry.id   AF-A0A2U3QID7-F1
#
_cell.length_a   1.000
_cell.length_b   1.000
_cell.length_c   1.000
_cell.angle_alpha   90.00
_cell.angle_beta   90.00
_cell.angle_gamma   90.00
#
_symmetry.space_group_name_H-M   'P 1'
#
loop_
_entity.id
_entity.type
_entity.pdbx_description
1 polymer ?
#
loop_
_entity_poly.entity_id
_entity_poly.type
_entity_poly.pdbx_seq_one_letter_code
_entity_poly.pdbx_strand_id
1 'polypeptide(L)'
;MPQYISDIPELSTTELNYIEDNLRVFYSENRYGPNPQLSFIFGHHGLYATDADFLGHEGISWLPGLADWGIGGTELQNKFRNWQVSSYTVILILKKNFFDSSAVQLSTGTLLDGQYRIVAVDNNGVSTTVTSIDRWPVVMITSPVDKHLGSANPYAFVVPRTKTNPIRALIFNDPQYCSIDFVSFAVDDAEIGAMQRVSDNPADRIYNVWEGFWGTTNVSGEHKVDVSVKCSDQPAPITNAITVDVEEALDLISLPNGREAFSYPPSVFPNASANTSIINPIGVGSVAAGGNMFSLRLFLSQFSGPVDIYGAFRSSNDPRHC
;
A
#
# COMPACT_ATOMS: atom_id res chain seq x y z
N MET A 1 -2.75 14.57 45.82
CA MET A 1 -3.55 14.80 44.61
C MET A 1 -3.04 13.82 43.55
N PRO A 2 -3.89 13.01 42.90
CA PRO A 2 -3.44 12.17 41.81
C PRO A 2 -2.90 13.07 40.71
N GLN A 3 -1.68 12.82 40.24
CA GLN A 3 -1.18 13.44 39.02
C GLN A 3 -2.08 12.92 37.88
N TYR A 4 -2.91 13.80 37.33
CA TYR A 4 -3.45 13.58 36.00
C TYR A 4 -2.24 13.50 35.07
N ILE A 5 -1.92 12.30 34.59
CA ILE A 5 -1.10 12.15 33.39
C ILE A 5 -1.94 12.77 32.29
N SER A 6 -1.64 14.01 31.93
CA SER A 6 -2.30 14.64 30.80
C SER A 6 -1.79 13.91 29.56
N ASP A 7 -2.69 13.17 28.91
CA ASP A 7 -2.49 12.54 27.61
C ASP A 7 -2.40 13.64 26.53
N ILE A 8 -1.41 14.53 26.67
CA ILE A 8 -1.16 15.62 25.73
C ILE A 8 -0.49 14.96 24.52
N PRO A 9 -1.10 15.03 23.34
CA PRO A 9 -0.56 14.42 22.13
C PRO A 9 0.64 15.26 21.65
N GLU A 10 1.82 15.01 22.18
CA GLU A 10 3.06 15.61 21.67
C GLU A 10 4.17 14.54 21.59
N LEU A 11 4.92 14.56 20.50
CA LEU A 11 6.16 13.79 20.39
C LEU A 11 7.31 14.62 20.96
N SER A 12 8.05 14.03 21.90
CA SER A 12 9.28 14.64 22.41
C SER A 12 10.37 14.69 21.33
N THR A 13 11.33 15.60 21.47
CA THR A 13 12.51 15.65 20.60
C THR A 13 13.28 14.32 20.58
N THR A 14 13.28 13.57 21.69
CA THR A 14 13.90 12.25 21.76
C THR A 14 13.19 11.23 20.85
N GLU A 15 11.86 11.22 20.85
CA GLU A 15 11.08 10.32 19.97
C GLU A 15 11.22 10.70 18.50
N LEU A 16 11.25 12.00 18.19
CA LEU A 16 11.44 12.49 16.83
C LEU A 16 12.83 12.12 16.28
N ASN A 17 13.88 12.32 17.10
CA ASN A 17 15.24 11.90 16.75
C ASN A 17 15.33 10.38 16.56
N TYR A 18 14.66 9.61 17.40
CA TYR A 18 14.61 8.16 17.26
C TYR A 18 13.94 7.75 15.95
N ILE A 19 12.80 8.33 15.60
CA ILE A 19 12.11 8.09 14.32
C ILE A 19 13.04 8.46 13.16
N GLU A 20 13.68 9.63 13.22
CA GLU A 20 14.59 10.11 12.18
C GLU A 20 15.80 9.20 11.98
N ASP A 21 16.46 8.79 13.06
CA ASP A 21 17.61 7.91 13.01
C ASP A 21 17.24 6.54 12.42
N ASN A 22 16.07 5.99 12.78
CA ASN A 22 15.59 4.73 12.23
C ASN A 22 15.26 4.85 10.74
N LEU A 23 14.58 5.92 10.31
CA LEU A 23 14.29 6.16 8.90
C LEU A 23 15.57 6.38 8.09
N ARG A 24 16.53 7.12 8.64
CA ARG A 24 17.85 7.30 8.01
C ARG A 24 18.53 5.95 7.81
N VAL A 25 18.68 5.14 8.86
CA VAL A 25 19.26 3.79 8.79
C VAL A 25 18.53 2.94 7.76
N PHE A 26 17.19 2.97 7.77
CA PHE A 26 16.35 2.22 6.85
C PHE A 26 16.65 2.57 5.38
N TYR A 27 16.64 3.86 5.03
CA TYR A 27 16.83 4.29 3.64
C TYR A 27 18.29 4.36 3.18
N SER A 28 19.24 4.68 4.06
CA SER A 28 20.63 4.93 3.66
C SER A 28 21.58 3.74 3.84
N GLU A 29 21.31 2.83 4.78
CA GLU A 29 22.27 1.76 5.12
C GLU A 29 21.99 0.44 4.42
N ASN A 30 20.94 0.35 3.59
CA ASN A 30 20.56 -0.86 2.84
C ASN A 30 20.40 -2.10 3.75
N ARG A 31 20.21 -1.88 5.06
CA ARG A 31 20.21 -2.91 6.11
C ARG A 31 19.04 -3.89 5.96
N TYR A 32 17.98 -3.46 5.29
CA TYR A 32 16.76 -4.22 5.05
C TYR A 32 16.59 -4.65 3.58
N GLY A 33 17.70 -4.68 2.82
CA GLY A 33 17.72 -5.01 1.40
C GLY A 33 17.82 -3.77 0.51
N PRO A 34 18.00 -3.98 -0.82
CA PRO A 34 18.08 -2.89 -1.78
C PRO A 34 16.76 -2.14 -1.87
N ASN A 35 16.79 -0.82 -1.62
CA ASN A 35 15.65 0.10 -1.80
C ASN A 35 14.38 -0.29 -1.01
N PRO A 36 14.43 -0.27 0.33
CA PRO A 36 13.28 -0.69 1.12
C PRO A 36 12.13 0.32 0.97
N GLN A 37 10.96 -0.18 0.59
CA GLN A 37 9.87 0.67 0.05
C GLN A 37 8.81 1.06 1.08
N LEU A 38 8.72 0.34 2.21
CA LEU A 38 7.61 0.48 3.15
C LEU A 38 8.06 0.63 4.60
N SER A 39 7.60 1.71 5.23
CA SER A 39 7.80 1.98 6.65
C SER A 39 6.46 2.18 7.35
N PHE A 40 6.31 1.54 8.52
CA PHE A 40 5.12 1.61 9.35
C PHE A 40 5.49 2.25 10.68
N ILE A 41 4.72 3.25 11.11
CA ILE A 41 4.82 3.82 12.44
C ILE A 41 3.52 3.52 13.18
N PHE A 42 3.63 3.10 14.44
CA PHE A 42 2.50 2.81 15.31
C PHE A 42 2.50 3.83 16.45
N GLY A 43 1.39 4.54 16.61
CA GLY A 43 1.21 5.56 17.63
C GLY A 43 -0.10 5.37 18.40
N HIS A 44 -0.18 5.97 19.58
CA HIS A 44 -1.43 6.03 20.34
C HIS A 44 -2.35 7.13 19.78
N HIS A 45 -1.84 8.35 19.63
CA HIS A 45 -2.61 9.50 19.14
C HIS A 45 -2.71 9.57 17.61
N GLY A 46 -3.83 10.08 17.12
CA GLY A 46 -3.97 10.51 15.73
C GLY A 46 -2.97 11.61 15.36
N LEU A 47 -2.59 11.72 14.08
CA LEU A 47 -1.80 12.85 13.63
C LEU A 47 -2.61 14.14 13.64
N TYR A 48 -3.86 14.05 13.20
CA TYR A 48 -4.80 15.16 13.15
C TYR A 48 -5.82 15.05 14.26
N ALA A 49 -6.33 16.21 14.70
CA ALA A 49 -7.54 16.25 15.49
C ALA A 49 -8.63 15.48 14.77
N THR A 50 -9.43 14.80 15.57
CA THR A 50 -10.59 14.12 15.05
C THR A 50 -11.80 14.43 15.91
N ASP A 51 -12.94 14.62 15.25
CA ASP A 51 -14.25 14.62 15.88
C ASP A 51 -14.50 13.19 16.35
N ALA A 52 -14.11 12.87 17.57
CA ALA A 52 -14.21 11.54 18.13
C ALA A 52 -15.30 11.49 19.19
N ASP A 53 -16.33 10.66 18.98
CA ASP A 53 -17.11 10.11 20.09
C ASP A 53 -16.19 9.21 20.92
N PHE A 54 -15.42 9.82 21.82
CA PHE A 54 -14.46 9.12 22.64
C PHE A 54 -15.20 8.31 23.71
N LEU A 55 -15.12 6.99 23.63
CA LEU A 55 -15.59 6.03 24.66
C LEU A 55 -17.08 6.18 25.04
N GLY A 56 -17.94 6.57 24.09
CA GLY A 56 -19.37 6.75 24.36
C GLY A 56 -19.68 7.93 25.29
N HIS A 57 -18.72 8.84 25.52
CA HIS A 57 -18.99 10.12 26.14
C HIS A 57 -19.54 11.08 25.08
N GLU A 58 -20.86 11.19 25.01
CA GLU A 58 -21.49 12.33 24.35
C GLU A 58 -20.92 13.63 24.95
N GLY A 59 -20.18 14.42 24.15
CA GLY A 59 -19.73 15.75 24.55
C GLY A 59 -18.22 16.04 24.43
N ILE A 60 -17.35 15.07 24.19
CA ILE A 60 -15.97 15.35 23.76
C ILE A 60 -15.99 15.47 22.24
N SER A 61 -16.29 16.66 21.74
CA SER A 61 -16.39 16.91 20.29
C SER A 61 -15.02 16.96 19.59
N TRP A 62 -13.92 16.95 20.35
CA TRP A 62 -12.60 17.19 19.80
C TRP A 62 -11.53 16.48 20.63
N LEU A 63 -10.85 15.51 20.01
CA LEU A 63 -9.57 15.03 20.51
C LEU A 63 -8.46 15.67 19.68
N PRO A 64 -7.51 16.36 20.31
CA PRO A 64 -6.37 16.85 19.58
C PRO A 64 -5.54 15.71 19.00
N GLY A 65 -5.08 15.89 17.76
CA GLY A 65 -4.00 15.09 17.21
C GLY A 65 -2.64 15.67 17.56
N LEU A 66 -1.59 14.92 17.23
CA LEU A 66 -0.21 15.35 17.41
C LEU A 66 0.08 16.70 16.73
N ALA A 67 -0.57 16.99 15.60
CA ALA A 67 -0.35 18.21 14.85
C ALA A 67 -1.05 19.45 15.43
N ASP A 68 -2.01 19.26 16.33
CA ASP A 68 -2.69 20.38 17.00
C ASP A 68 -1.86 20.90 18.18
N TRP A 69 -0.87 20.14 18.64
CA TRP A 69 -0.02 20.47 19.79
C TRP A 69 1.47 20.36 19.45
N GLY A 70 2.10 21.52 19.32
CA GLY A 70 3.55 21.64 19.34
C GLY A 70 4.26 21.24 18.06
N ILE A 71 5.58 21.09 18.19
CA ILE A 71 6.51 20.94 17.06
C ILE A 71 6.49 19.49 16.53
N GLY A 72 6.23 18.51 17.41
CA GLY A 72 6.36 17.09 17.10
C GLY A 72 5.40 16.56 16.04
N GLY A 73 4.12 16.96 16.06
CA GLY A 73 3.18 16.54 15.01
C GLY A 73 3.47 17.15 13.65
N THR A 74 3.92 18.40 13.62
CA THR A 74 4.33 19.08 12.37
C THR A 74 5.55 18.39 11.76
N GLU A 75 6.53 18.02 12.58
CA GLU A 75 7.71 17.27 12.12
C GLU A 75 7.35 15.88 11.58
N LEU A 76 6.43 15.16 12.23
CA LEU A 76 5.94 13.88 11.73
C LEU A 76 5.17 14.02 10.41
N GLN A 77 4.32 15.03 10.26
CA GLN A 77 3.67 15.36 8.97
C GLN A 77 4.68 15.62 7.85
N ASN A 78 5.76 16.35 8.14
CA ASN A 78 6.81 16.59 7.15
C ASN A 78 7.48 15.28 6.71
N LYS A 79 7.67 14.32 7.63
CA LYS A 79 8.19 12.99 7.28
C LYS A 79 7.20 12.21 6.40
N PHE A 80 5.89 12.38 6.58
CA PHE A 80 4.87 11.80 5.69
C PHE A 80 4.99 12.39 4.29
N ARG A 81 5.05 13.72 4.16
CA ARG A 81 5.18 14.40 2.85
C ARG A 81 6.44 14.02 2.07
N ASN A 82 7.51 13.66 2.77
CA ASN A 82 8.79 13.30 2.19
C ASN A 82 8.95 11.81 1.86
N TRP A 83 7.84 11.04 1.80
CA TRP A 83 7.85 9.62 1.43
C TRP A 83 8.66 8.72 2.37
N GLN A 84 8.89 9.18 3.61
CA GLN A 84 9.66 8.43 4.59
C GLN A 84 8.77 7.51 5.45
N VAL A 85 7.44 7.68 5.37
CA VAL A 85 6.42 6.91 6.09
C VAL A 85 5.36 6.45 5.12
N SER A 86 5.10 5.14 5.06
CA SER A 86 4.10 4.56 4.17
C SER A 86 2.74 4.41 4.86
N SER A 87 2.75 4.10 6.16
CA SER A 87 1.54 3.96 6.97
C SER A 87 1.76 4.44 8.40
N TYR A 88 0.77 5.14 8.94
CA TYR A 88 0.69 5.51 10.35
C TYR A 88 -0.55 4.89 10.97
N THR A 89 -0.33 3.96 11.89
CA THR A 89 -1.40 3.21 12.54
C THR A 89 -1.64 3.80 13.91
N VAL A 90 -2.89 4.19 14.18
CA VAL A 90 -3.28 4.89 15.41
C VAL A 90 -4.43 4.20 16.09
N ILE A 91 -4.45 4.26 17.43
CA ILE A 91 -5.58 3.74 18.21
C ILE A 91 -6.62 4.86 18.30
N LEU A 92 -7.55 4.88 17.35
CA LEU A 92 -8.70 5.77 17.38
C LEU A 92 -9.99 4.96 17.24
N ILE A 93 -11.03 5.37 17.94
CA ILE A 93 -12.36 4.73 17.84
C ILE A 93 -13.01 5.02 16.47
N LEU A 94 -12.50 6.03 15.76
CA LEU A 94 -12.99 6.41 14.45
C LEU A 94 -12.54 5.40 13.40
N LYS A 95 -13.47 4.59 12.90
CA LYS A 95 -13.26 3.56 11.87
C LYS A 95 -12.98 4.15 10.47
N LYS A 96 -12.25 5.26 10.38
CA LYS A 96 -11.90 5.92 9.13
C LYS A 96 -10.41 5.77 8.86
N ASN A 97 -10.09 5.42 7.63
CA ASN A 97 -8.75 5.56 7.08
C ASN A 97 -8.75 6.83 6.23
N PHE A 98 -7.62 7.49 6.11
CA PHE A 98 -7.44 8.57 5.14
C PHE A 98 -5.98 8.64 4.71
N PHE A 99 -5.74 9.15 3.51
CA PHE A 99 -4.39 9.49 3.07
C PHE A 99 -4.04 10.91 3.52
N ASP A 100 -2.84 11.04 4.09
CA ASP A 100 -2.17 12.33 4.22
C ASP A 100 -0.91 12.29 3.36
N SER A 101 -0.97 13.05 2.26
CA SER A 101 0.13 13.17 1.31
C SER A 101 0.50 11.79 0.75
N SER A 102 1.59 11.18 1.21
CA SER A 102 2.05 9.87 0.75
C SER A 102 1.83 8.74 1.76
N ALA A 103 1.28 9.03 2.95
CA ALA A 103 1.10 8.05 4.02
C ALA A 103 -0.39 7.74 4.24
N VAL A 104 -0.73 6.46 4.40
CA VAL A 104 -2.08 6.08 4.86
C VAL A 104 -2.14 6.16 6.37
N GLN A 105 -3.13 6.87 6.92
CA GLN A 105 -3.47 6.80 8.33
C GLN A 105 -4.51 5.70 8.54
N LEU A 106 -4.13 4.70 9.32
CA LEU A 106 -4.95 3.53 9.64
C LEU A 106 -5.42 3.64 11.08
N SER A 107 -6.71 3.86 11.26
CA SER A 107 -7.29 3.80 12.59
C SER A 107 -7.56 2.35 12.97
N THR A 108 -6.96 1.87 14.05
CA THR A 108 -7.29 0.56 14.62
C THR A 108 -8.47 0.71 15.56
N GLY A 109 -9.47 -0.17 15.42
CA GLY A 109 -10.43 -0.37 16.51
C GLY A 109 -9.70 -0.76 17.80
N THR A 110 -10.34 -0.54 18.94
CA THR A 110 -9.83 -1.02 20.22
C THR A 110 -10.31 -2.45 20.48
N LEU A 111 -9.46 -3.26 21.13
CA LEU A 111 -9.88 -4.57 21.64
C LEU A 111 -11.04 -4.45 22.63
N LEU A 112 -11.23 -3.29 23.26
CA LEU A 112 -12.40 -2.99 24.10
C LEU A 112 -13.72 -3.07 23.32
N ASP A 113 -13.69 -2.75 22.02
CA ASP A 113 -14.84 -2.86 21.12
C ASP A 113 -14.95 -4.26 20.50
N GLY A 114 -14.09 -5.21 20.91
CA GLY A 114 -14.03 -6.56 20.37
C GLY A 114 -13.55 -6.61 18.92
N GLN A 115 -12.86 -5.57 18.43
CA GLN A 115 -12.37 -5.50 17.05
C GLN A 115 -10.84 -5.45 16.98
N TYR A 116 -10.30 -5.96 15.88
CA TYR A 116 -8.89 -5.81 15.53
C TYR A 116 -8.74 -5.51 14.04
N ARG A 117 -7.58 -4.94 13.68
CA ARG A 117 -7.21 -4.65 12.30
C ARG A 117 -6.15 -5.63 11.82
N ILE A 118 -6.33 -6.15 10.62
CA ILE A 118 -5.29 -6.86 9.89
C ILE A 118 -4.73 -5.89 8.84
N VAL A 119 -3.41 -5.86 8.72
CA VAL A 119 -2.70 -5.14 7.65
C VAL A 119 -1.82 -6.15 6.95
N ALA A 120 -1.86 -6.18 5.62
CA ALA A 120 -0.94 -6.95 4.80
C ALA A 120 -0.26 -6.08 3.77
N VAL A 121 0.97 -6.45 3.47
CA VAL A 121 1.72 -5.98 2.32
C VAL A 121 1.78 -7.11 1.32
N ASP A 122 1.27 -6.86 0.12
CA ASP A 122 1.35 -7.79 -1.00
C ASP A 122 1.52 -7.01 -2.31
N ASN A 123 2.40 -7.48 -3.20
CA ASN A 123 2.67 -6.85 -4.49
C ASN A 123 2.87 -5.31 -4.44
N ASN A 124 3.65 -4.82 -3.47
CA ASN A 124 3.90 -3.39 -3.20
C ASN A 124 2.66 -2.56 -2.78
N GLY A 125 1.54 -3.21 -2.51
CA GLY A 125 0.32 -2.62 -1.98
C GLY A 125 0.16 -2.83 -0.48
N VAL A 126 -0.48 -1.89 0.20
CA VAL A 126 -0.94 -2.05 1.58
C VAL A 126 -2.44 -2.27 1.57
N SER A 127 -2.87 -3.42 2.07
CA SER A 127 -4.29 -3.78 2.23
C SER A 127 -4.63 -3.97 3.69
N THR A 128 -5.88 -3.68 4.06
CA THR A 128 -6.29 -3.79 5.46
C THR A 128 -7.78 -4.09 5.59
N THR A 129 -8.13 -4.80 6.65
CA THR A 129 -9.53 -5.04 7.04
C THR A 129 -9.68 -4.94 8.55
N VAL A 130 -10.88 -4.59 9.02
CA VAL A 130 -11.24 -4.60 10.43
C VAL A 130 -12.27 -5.70 10.64
N THR A 131 -12.06 -6.52 11.67
CA THR A 131 -12.95 -7.65 11.98
C THR A 131 -13.12 -7.77 13.50
N SER A 132 -14.10 -8.56 13.92
CA SER A 132 -14.32 -8.87 15.34
C SER A 132 -13.46 -10.05 15.79
N ILE A 133 -13.07 -10.07 17.07
CA ILE A 133 -12.22 -11.12 17.69
C ILE A 133 -12.80 -12.55 17.56
N ASP A 134 -14.13 -12.65 17.42
CA ASP A 134 -14.89 -13.89 17.34
C ASP A 134 -15.30 -14.25 15.90
N ARG A 135 -14.90 -13.45 14.91
CA ARG A 135 -15.26 -13.67 13.50
C ARG A 135 -14.18 -14.44 12.76
N TRP A 136 -14.52 -15.65 12.34
CA TRP A 136 -13.67 -16.54 11.53
C TRP A 136 -14.47 -17.20 10.40
N PRO A 137 -13.83 -17.48 9.24
CA PRO A 137 -12.56 -16.93 8.77
C PRO A 137 -12.59 -15.41 8.58
N VAL A 138 -11.41 -14.82 8.42
CA VAL A 138 -11.24 -13.44 8.00
C VAL A 138 -10.71 -13.42 6.57
N VAL A 139 -11.38 -12.67 5.71
CA VAL A 139 -11.02 -12.51 4.30
C VAL A 139 -10.47 -11.10 4.09
N MET A 140 -9.35 -10.99 3.38
CA MET A 140 -8.77 -9.71 3.00
C MET A 140 -8.22 -9.82 1.58
N ILE A 141 -8.77 -9.03 0.66
CA ILE A 141 -8.25 -8.91 -0.70
C ILE A 141 -6.95 -8.09 -0.63
N THR A 142 -5.88 -8.60 -1.24
CA THR A 142 -4.54 -8.00 -1.20
C THR A 142 -4.01 -7.55 -2.55
N SER A 143 -4.58 -8.06 -3.64
CA SER A 143 -4.30 -7.60 -4.99
C SER A 143 -5.55 -7.82 -5.86
N PRO A 144 -6.03 -6.79 -6.59
CA PRO A 144 -5.60 -5.40 -6.51
C PRO A 144 -5.86 -4.75 -5.14
N VAL A 145 -5.27 -3.58 -4.92
CA VAL A 145 -5.50 -2.79 -3.70
C VAL A 145 -6.74 -1.92 -3.87
N ASP A 146 -7.52 -1.76 -2.80
CA ASP A 146 -8.70 -0.91 -2.80
C ASP A 146 -8.38 0.55 -3.19
N LYS A 147 -9.02 1.02 -4.27
CA LYS A 147 -8.99 2.40 -4.77
C LYS A 147 -9.53 3.38 -3.73
N HIS A 148 -10.42 2.93 -2.86
CA HIS A 148 -11.03 3.77 -1.82
C HIS A 148 -10.47 3.56 -0.42
N LEU A 149 -9.37 2.81 -0.28
CA LEU A 149 -8.62 2.83 0.97
C LEU A 149 -8.24 4.29 1.26
N GLY A 150 -8.64 4.82 2.41
CA GLY A 150 -8.32 6.19 2.75
C GLY A 150 -9.01 7.27 1.90
N SER A 151 -10.21 6.98 1.36
CA SER A 151 -10.98 7.79 0.38
C SER A 151 -10.50 7.68 -1.06
N ALA A 152 -9.27 8.13 -1.37
CA ALA A 152 -8.70 8.03 -2.70
C ALA A 152 -7.26 7.56 -2.57
N ASN A 153 -7.05 6.26 -2.80
CA ASN A 153 -5.76 5.61 -2.64
C ASN A 153 -4.85 5.93 -3.83
N PRO A 154 -3.81 6.76 -3.68
CA PRO A 154 -2.91 7.10 -4.78
C PRO A 154 -2.01 5.92 -5.20
N TYR A 155 -2.03 4.83 -4.43
CA TYR A 155 -1.24 3.62 -4.66
C TYR A 155 -2.06 2.44 -5.15
N ALA A 156 -3.38 2.60 -5.30
CA ALA A 156 -4.17 1.61 -5.99
C ALA A 156 -3.79 1.65 -7.47
N PHE A 157 -3.19 0.57 -7.96
CA PHE A 157 -2.88 0.44 -9.37
C PHE A 157 -4.17 0.19 -10.15
N VAL A 158 -4.21 0.74 -11.36
CA VAL A 158 -5.26 0.44 -12.32
C VAL A 158 -5.12 -1.01 -12.78
N VAL A 159 -6.23 -1.75 -12.77
CA VAL A 159 -6.29 -3.10 -13.33
C VAL A 159 -6.30 -2.98 -14.86
N PRO A 160 -5.29 -3.49 -15.56
CA PRO A 160 -5.20 -3.30 -17.01
C PRO A 160 -6.28 -4.14 -17.72
N ARG A 161 -6.83 -3.64 -18.83
CA ARG A 161 -7.73 -4.39 -19.73
C ARG A 161 -6.99 -5.53 -20.43
N THR A 162 -6.95 -6.69 -19.78
CA THR A 162 -6.27 -7.90 -20.28
C THR A 162 -7.18 -9.12 -20.17
N LYS A 163 -6.72 -10.28 -20.64
CA LYS A 163 -7.49 -11.53 -20.53
C LYS A 163 -7.44 -12.14 -19.13
N THR A 164 -6.44 -11.77 -18.33
CA THR A 164 -6.15 -12.42 -17.05
C THR A 164 -5.49 -11.42 -16.11
N ASN A 165 -6.21 -11.04 -15.06
CA ASN A 165 -5.69 -10.22 -13.97
C ASN A 165 -5.82 -11.00 -12.66
N PRO A 166 -4.76 -11.14 -11.86
CA PRO A 166 -4.82 -11.87 -10.62
C PRO A 166 -5.65 -11.11 -9.58
N ILE A 167 -6.61 -11.81 -8.98
CA ILE A 167 -7.27 -11.41 -7.73
C ILE A 167 -6.69 -12.31 -6.64
N ARG A 168 -6.03 -11.71 -5.65
CA ARG A 168 -5.42 -12.41 -4.52
C ARG A 168 -6.06 -11.99 -3.22
N ALA A 169 -6.27 -12.96 -2.35
CA ALA A 169 -6.79 -12.73 -1.01
C ALA A 169 -6.01 -13.55 0.03
N LEU A 170 -5.82 -12.95 1.20
CA LEU A 170 -5.42 -13.64 2.41
C LEU A 170 -6.66 -14.09 3.16
N ILE A 171 -6.72 -15.37 3.46
CA ILE A 171 -7.80 -15.98 4.23
C ILE A 171 -7.20 -16.56 5.50
N PHE A 172 -7.49 -15.91 6.62
CA PHE A 172 -7.14 -16.37 7.96
C PHE A 172 -8.24 -17.31 8.41
N ASN A 173 -7.87 -18.57 8.65
CA ASN A 173 -8.84 -19.60 8.98
C ASN A 173 -8.29 -20.50 10.07
N ASP A 174 -9.11 -20.76 11.07
CA ASP A 174 -8.90 -21.83 12.02
C ASP A 174 -9.87 -22.97 11.68
N PRO A 175 -9.36 -24.15 11.26
CA PRO A 175 -10.18 -25.30 10.90
C PRO A 175 -11.14 -25.77 12.00
N GLN A 176 -10.91 -25.39 13.26
CA GLN A 176 -11.85 -25.65 14.36
C GLN A 176 -13.18 -24.90 14.20
N TYR A 177 -13.17 -23.73 13.56
CA TYR A 177 -14.35 -22.86 13.41
C TYR A 177 -14.92 -22.87 11.99
N CYS A 178 -14.10 -23.17 10.99
CA CYS A 178 -14.53 -23.27 9.59
C CYS A 178 -13.69 -24.26 8.80
N SER A 179 -14.34 -25.31 8.30
CA SER A 179 -13.84 -26.07 7.16
C SER A 179 -14.24 -25.36 5.86
N ILE A 180 -13.25 -24.84 5.12
CA ILE A 180 -13.48 -24.12 3.87
C ILE A 180 -13.87 -25.12 2.77
N ASP A 181 -15.08 -24.96 2.20
CA ASP A 181 -15.55 -25.75 1.06
C ASP A 181 -14.98 -25.22 -0.25
N PHE A 182 -15.14 -23.91 -0.48
CA PHE A 182 -14.61 -23.21 -1.64
C PHE A 182 -14.45 -21.72 -1.39
N VAL A 183 -13.61 -21.10 -2.23
CA VAL A 183 -13.37 -19.67 -2.27
C VAL A 183 -13.67 -19.18 -3.68
N SER A 184 -14.38 -18.07 -3.78
CA SER A 184 -14.73 -17.44 -5.05
C SER A 184 -14.60 -15.94 -4.98
N PHE A 185 -14.37 -15.29 -6.11
CA PHE A 185 -14.56 -13.85 -6.24
C PHE A 185 -15.80 -13.55 -7.08
N ALA A 186 -16.39 -12.38 -6.88
CA ALA A 186 -17.44 -11.81 -7.71
C ALA A 186 -17.04 -10.38 -8.15
N VAL A 187 -17.41 -10.00 -9.38
CA VAL A 187 -17.30 -8.60 -9.85
C VAL A 187 -18.68 -8.05 -10.17
N ASP A 188 -19.01 -6.89 -9.59
CA ASP A 188 -20.31 -6.20 -9.71
C ASP A 188 -21.52 -7.14 -9.54
N ASP A 189 -21.44 -8.05 -8.58
CA ASP A 189 -22.46 -9.06 -8.27
C ASP A 189 -22.83 -10.02 -9.43
N ALA A 190 -22.01 -10.07 -10.51
CA ALA A 190 -22.34 -10.82 -11.74
C ALA A 190 -21.30 -11.88 -12.13
N GLU A 191 -20.03 -11.51 -12.27
CA GLU A 191 -18.99 -12.44 -12.73
C GLU A 191 -18.40 -13.19 -11.55
N ILE A 192 -18.62 -14.51 -11.48
CA ILE A 192 -18.10 -15.36 -10.40
C ILE A 192 -16.93 -16.20 -10.91
N GLY A 193 -15.76 -16.03 -10.29
CA GLY A 193 -14.59 -16.86 -10.54
C GLY A 193 -14.18 -17.70 -9.34
N ALA A 194 -13.77 -18.95 -9.57
CA ALA A 194 -13.21 -19.80 -8.53
C ALA A 194 -11.79 -19.34 -8.18
N MET A 195 -11.44 -19.42 -6.89
CA MET A 195 -10.08 -19.16 -6.42
C MET A 195 -9.43 -20.47 -5.96
N GLN A 196 -8.13 -20.55 -6.15
CA GLN A 196 -7.31 -21.69 -5.74
C GLN A 196 -6.29 -21.25 -4.71
N ARG A 197 -6.00 -22.13 -3.76
CA ARG A 197 -4.94 -21.91 -2.80
C ARG A 197 -3.59 -21.93 -3.53
N VAL A 198 -2.75 -20.93 -3.30
CA VAL A 198 -1.40 -20.87 -3.86
C VAL A 198 -0.53 -21.97 -3.22
N SER A 199 -0.01 -22.88 -4.04
CA SER A 199 0.59 -24.17 -3.64
C SER A 199 1.82 -24.04 -2.74
N ASP A 200 2.53 -22.93 -2.82
CA ASP A 200 3.82 -22.75 -2.14
C ASP A 200 3.66 -22.27 -0.69
N ASN A 201 2.41 -22.09 -0.23
CA ASN A 201 2.14 -21.67 1.14
C ASN A 201 1.93 -22.90 2.05
N PRO A 202 2.79 -23.11 3.08
CA PRO A 202 2.72 -24.28 3.95
C PRO A 202 1.33 -24.52 4.54
N ALA A 203 0.89 -25.79 4.55
CA ALA A 203 -0.43 -26.23 5.01
C ALA A 203 -0.74 -25.84 6.47
N ASP A 204 0.29 -25.65 7.29
CA ASP A 204 0.25 -25.40 8.72
C ASP A 204 0.16 -23.92 9.11
N ARG A 205 0.16 -22.99 8.14
CA ARG A 205 -0.04 -21.57 8.44
C ARG A 205 -1.50 -21.26 8.72
N ILE A 206 -1.73 -20.39 9.72
CA ILE A 206 -3.04 -19.83 10.08
C ILE A 206 -3.66 -18.95 8.97
N TYR A 207 -2.90 -18.65 7.92
CA TYR A 207 -3.35 -17.88 6.76
C TYR A 207 -2.97 -18.59 5.46
N ASN A 208 -3.89 -18.48 4.49
CA ASN A 208 -3.72 -19.02 3.15
C ASN A 208 -3.86 -17.91 2.12
N VAL A 209 -2.93 -17.87 1.16
CA VAL A 209 -3.08 -17.05 -0.04
C VAL A 209 -3.95 -17.81 -1.01
N TRP A 210 -5.00 -17.16 -1.50
CA TRP A 210 -5.88 -17.66 -2.55
C TRP A 210 -5.80 -16.74 -3.75
N GLU A 211 -5.84 -17.30 -4.94
CA GLU A 211 -5.74 -16.58 -6.20
C GLU A 211 -6.81 -17.04 -7.18
N GLY A 212 -7.46 -16.08 -7.84
CA GLY A 212 -8.32 -16.28 -9.00
C GLY A 212 -7.92 -15.32 -10.11
N PHE A 213 -8.47 -15.50 -11.31
CA PHE A 213 -8.13 -14.67 -12.47
C PHE A 213 -9.39 -14.05 -13.07
N TRP A 214 -9.36 -12.73 -13.25
CA TRP A 214 -10.44 -11.95 -13.84
C TRP A 214 -10.03 -11.42 -15.22
N GLY A 215 -10.87 -11.66 -16.24
CA GLY A 215 -10.67 -11.15 -17.59
C GLY A 215 -11.35 -9.79 -17.79
N THR A 216 -10.56 -8.72 -17.87
CA THR A 216 -11.07 -7.34 -17.96
C THR A 216 -11.18 -6.79 -19.38
N THR A 217 -11.03 -7.63 -20.41
CA THR A 217 -10.87 -7.17 -21.81
C THR A 217 -12.04 -6.31 -22.30
N ASN A 218 -13.25 -6.48 -21.76
CA ASN A 218 -14.48 -5.81 -22.20
C ASN A 218 -15.10 -4.87 -21.15
N VAL A 219 -14.38 -4.54 -20.09
CA VAL A 219 -14.87 -3.69 -19.00
C VAL A 219 -13.91 -2.53 -18.77
N SER A 220 -14.40 -1.43 -18.20
CA SER A 220 -13.64 -0.21 -17.96
C SER A 220 -14.33 0.65 -16.90
N GLY A 221 -13.54 1.47 -16.22
CA GLY A 221 -14.00 2.29 -15.11
C GLY A 221 -13.98 1.54 -13.80
N GLU A 222 -14.78 2.01 -12.85
CA GLU A 222 -14.76 1.52 -11.49
C GLU A 222 -15.63 0.27 -11.32
N HIS A 223 -15.09 -0.72 -10.61
CA HIS A 223 -15.73 -2.01 -10.37
C HIS A 223 -15.58 -2.43 -8.91
N LYS A 224 -16.61 -3.09 -8.38
CA LYS A 224 -16.56 -3.72 -7.05
C LYS A 224 -16.11 -5.16 -7.18
N VAL A 225 -15.08 -5.54 -6.43
CA VAL A 225 -14.58 -6.91 -6.36
C VAL A 225 -14.84 -7.46 -4.97
N ASP A 226 -15.61 -8.53 -4.88
CA ASP A 226 -15.90 -9.27 -3.65
C ASP A 226 -15.14 -10.59 -3.64
N VAL A 227 -14.55 -10.98 -2.52
CA VAL A 227 -14.04 -12.34 -2.29
C VAL A 227 -14.85 -12.97 -1.17
N SER A 228 -15.42 -14.14 -1.47
CA SER A 228 -16.29 -14.91 -0.59
C SER A 228 -15.67 -16.25 -0.23
N VAL A 229 -15.80 -16.62 1.04
CA VAL A 229 -15.43 -17.94 1.57
C VAL A 229 -16.69 -18.64 2.03
N LYS A 230 -16.94 -19.83 1.48
CA LYS A 230 -18.01 -20.71 1.97
C LYS A 230 -17.40 -21.77 2.89
N CYS A 231 -17.92 -21.83 4.12
CA CYS A 231 -17.62 -22.88 5.07
C CYS A 231 -18.77 -23.89 5.12
N SER A 232 -18.46 -25.16 5.37
CA SER A 232 -19.48 -26.22 5.50
C SER A 232 -20.44 -25.94 6.66
N ASP A 233 -19.93 -25.39 7.76
CA ASP A 233 -20.64 -25.20 9.02
C ASP A 233 -21.30 -23.81 9.17
N GLN A 234 -21.19 -22.95 8.16
CA GLN A 234 -21.73 -21.58 8.19
C GLN A 234 -22.85 -21.40 7.17
N PRO A 235 -24.00 -20.80 7.53
CA PRO A 235 -25.12 -20.66 6.60
C PRO A 235 -24.81 -19.69 5.45
N ALA A 236 -24.14 -18.58 5.73
CA ALA A 236 -23.78 -17.55 4.77
C ALA A 236 -22.28 -17.53 4.47
N PRO A 237 -21.86 -17.18 3.24
CA PRO A 237 -20.45 -16.95 2.95
C PRO A 237 -19.94 -15.71 3.68
N ILE A 238 -18.67 -15.74 4.07
CA ILE A 238 -17.97 -14.59 4.63
C ILE A 238 -17.30 -13.86 3.49
N THR A 239 -17.57 -12.56 3.38
CA THR A 239 -17.16 -11.74 2.23
C THR A 239 -16.31 -10.55 2.66
N ASN A 240 -15.33 -10.20 1.85
CA ASN A 240 -14.64 -8.92 1.87
C ASN A 240 -14.72 -8.29 0.47
N ALA A 241 -14.78 -6.96 0.41
CA ALA A 241 -14.94 -6.22 -0.84
C ALA A 241 -13.92 -5.10 -0.94
N ILE A 242 -13.51 -4.81 -2.17
CA ILE A 242 -12.70 -3.64 -2.53
C ILE A 242 -13.28 -2.99 -3.78
N THR A 243 -12.87 -1.76 -4.04
CA THR A 243 -13.17 -1.06 -5.29
C THR A 243 -11.89 -0.94 -6.11
N VAL A 244 -12.00 -1.11 -7.42
CA VAL A 244 -10.85 -1.08 -8.35
C VAL A 244 -11.20 -0.24 -9.57
N ASP A 245 -10.19 0.31 -10.24
CA ASP A 245 -10.36 0.93 -11.55
C ASP A 245 -9.81 0.01 -12.64
N VAL A 246 -10.54 -0.08 -13.75
CA VAL A 246 -10.09 -0.80 -14.95
C VAL A 246 -9.90 0.21 -16.07
N GLU A 247 -8.70 0.30 -16.62
CA GLU A 247 -8.44 1.10 -17.82
C GLU A 247 -7.72 0.27 -18.88
N GLU A 248 -7.69 0.80 -20.10
CA GLU A 248 -6.86 0.23 -21.16
C GLU A 248 -5.49 -0.10 -20.60
N ALA A 249 -5.03 -1.32 -20.87
CA ALA A 249 -3.68 -1.70 -20.49
C ALA A 249 -2.76 -0.60 -21.03
N LEU A 250 -2.02 0.08 -20.15
CA LEU A 250 -0.93 0.93 -20.60
C LEU A 250 -0.15 0.07 -21.59
N ASP A 251 0.09 0.60 -22.79
CA ASP A 251 0.81 -0.15 -23.81
C ASP A 251 2.03 -0.80 -23.10
N LEU A 252 2.08 -2.13 -23.11
CA LEU A 252 3.12 -2.84 -22.39
C LEU A 252 4.38 -2.81 -23.24
N ILE A 253 5.53 -2.58 -22.62
CA ILE A 253 6.80 -2.76 -23.33
C ILE A 253 6.90 -4.26 -23.66
N SER A 254 7.01 -4.60 -24.94
CA SER A 254 7.22 -5.98 -25.36
C SER A 254 8.49 -6.54 -24.72
N LEU A 255 8.50 -7.83 -24.40
CA LEU A 255 9.72 -8.48 -23.88
C LEU A 255 10.88 -8.28 -24.88
N PRO A 256 12.05 -7.83 -24.41
CA PRO A 256 13.21 -7.67 -25.28
C PRO A 256 13.63 -9.03 -25.86
N ASN A 257 13.92 -9.09 -27.16
CA ASN A 257 14.39 -10.32 -27.80
C ASN A 257 15.89 -10.52 -27.54
N GLY A 258 16.24 -10.86 -26.30
CA GLY A 258 17.62 -10.93 -25.82
C GLY A 258 18.04 -9.63 -25.13
N ARG A 259 19.19 -9.07 -25.53
CA ARG A 259 19.71 -7.83 -24.94
C ARG A 259 19.36 -6.65 -25.84
N GLU A 260 18.54 -5.74 -25.33
CA GLU A 260 18.28 -4.45 -25.96
C GLU A 260 19.05 -3.34 -25.24
N ALA A 261 19.56 -2.38 -26.01
CA ALA A 261 20.28 -1.22 -25.50
C ALA A 261 19.60 0.05 -26.00
N PHE A 262 19.20 0.91 -25.07
CA PHE A 262 18.55 2.17 -25.38
C PHE A 262 19.56 3.31 -25.19
N SER A 263 19.61 4.22 -26.16
CA SER A 263 20.37 5.46 -26.08
C SER A 263 19.43 6.63 -26.30
N TYR A 264 19.46 7.59 -25.39
CA TYR A 264 18.63 8.79 -25.44
C TYR A 264 19.45 9.97 -24.90
N PRO A 265 19.14 11.20 -25.33
CA PRO A 265 19.74 12.38 -24.75
C PRO A 265 19.36 12.50 -23.26
N PRO A 266 20.21 13.13 -22.43
CA PRO A 266 19.86 13.46 -21.06
C PRO A 266 18.54 14.25 -21.02
N SER A 267 17.65 13.88 -20.10
CA SER A 267 16.39 14.58 -19.87
C SER A 267 16.26 15.02 -18.42
N VAL A 268 15.48 16.07 -18.19
CA VAL A 268 15.16 16.52 -16.82
C VAL A 268 14.29 15.49 -16.11
N PHE A 269 13.31 14.93 -16.82
CA PHE A 269 12.38 13.93 -16.33
C PHE A 269 12.41 12.67 -17.21
N PRO A 270 12.26 11.47 -16.61
CA PRO A 270 12.09 10.27 -17.39
C PRO A 270 10.74 10.31 -18.14
N ASN A 271 10.69 9.62 -19.29
CA ASN A 271 9.51 9.40 -20.11
C ASN A 271 9.24 7.89 -20.19
N ALA A 272 8.21 7.41 -19.47
CA ALA A 272 7.75 6.04 -19.62
C ALA A 272 6.83 5.95 -20.85
N SER A 273 7.13 5.01 -21.74
CA SER A 273 6.31 4.69 -22.90
C SER A 273 6.52 3.23 -23.25
N ALA A 274 5.49 2.59 -23.77
CA ALA A 274 5.58 1.28 -24.39
C ALA A 274 6.32 1.27 -25.72
N ASN A 275 6.26 2.41 -26.40
CA ASN A 275 6.94 2.59 -27.65
C ASN A 275 8.43 2.76 -27.35
N THR A 276 9.17 1.68 -27.56
CA THR A 276 10.61 1.60 -27.32
C THR A 276 11.41 2.64 -28.11
N SER A 277 10.84 3.24 -29.17
CA SER A 277 11.48 4.33 -29.91
C SER A 277 11.44 5.69 -29.21
N ILE A 278 10.57 5.87 -28.20
CA ILE A 278 10.42 7.15 -27.48
C ILE A 278 10.54 7.00 -25.96
N ILE A 279 10.73 5.78 -25.44
CA ILE A 279 10.98 5.56 -24.02
C ILE A 279 12.31 6.19 -23.61
N ASN A 280 12.30 6.91 -22.50
CA ASN A 280 13.48 7.47 -21.87
C ASN A 280 13.38 7.21 -20.35
N PRO A 281 13.78 6.02 -19.88
CA PRO A 281 13.49 5.62 -18.51
C PRO A 281 14.35 6.33 -17.46
N ILE A 282 15.32 7.17 -17.87
CA ILE A 282 16.27 7.81 -16.97
C ILE A 282 16.21 9.33 -17.14
N GLY A 283 15.73 10.02 -16.10
CA GLY A 283 15.93 11.47 -15.94
C GLY A 283 17.14 11.75 -15.06
N VAL A 284 17.92 12.79 -15.39
CA VAL A 284 19.10 13.21 -14.62
C VAL A 284 18.91 14.57 -13.92
N GLY A 285 17.70 15.11 -13.94
CA GLY A 285 17.34 16.35 -13.25
C GLY A 285 17.77 17.61 -13.99
N SER A 286 17.84 18.72 -13.27
CA SER A 286 18.06 20.05 -13.86
C SER A 286 19.34 20.17 -14.67
N VAL A 287 20.37 19.36 -14.39
CA VAL A 287 21.63 19.34 -15.14
C VAL A 287 21.43 19.03 -16.64
N ALA A 288 20.40 18.26 -17.00
CA ALA A 288 20.06 18.01 -18.40
C ALA A 288 19.65 19.29 -19.16
N ALA A 289 19.22 20.33 -18.44
CA ALA A 289 18.80 21.62 -18.98
C ALA A 289 19.79 22.75 -18.61
N GLY A 290 21.03 22.42 -18.22
CA GLY A 290 22.04 23.40 -17.81
C GLY A 290 21.89 23.93 -16.38
N GLY A 291 21.05 23.30 -15.56
CA GLY A 291 20.99 23.55 -14.11
C GLY A 291 22.19 22.93 -13.36
N ASN A 292 22.22 23.13 -12.05
CA ASN A 292 23.34 22.72 -11.18
C ASN A 292 23.03 21.50 -10.29
N MET A 293 21.87 20.87 -10.46
CA MET A 293 21.46 19.72 -9.66
C MET A 293 21.35 18.46 -10.53
N PHE A 294 22.17 17.47 -10.20
CA PHE A 294 22.04 16.10 -10.69
C PHE A 294 21.07 15.32 -9.80
N SER A 295 20.05 14.71 -10.39
CA SER A 295 19.14 13.80 -9.70
C SER A 295 18.78 12.64 -10.62
N LEU A 296 19.11 11.41 -10.24
CA LEU A 296 18.76 10.23 -11.02
C LEU A 296 17.33 9.80 -10.71
N ARG A 297 16.47 9.73 -11.72
CA ARG A 297 15.10 9.22 -11.62
C ARG A 297 14.90 8.11 -12.64
N LEU A 298 14.43 6.97 -12.18
CA LEU A 298 14.09 5.82 -13.01
C LEU A 298 12.57 5.71 -13.12
N PHE A 299 12.04 5.63 -14.34
CA PHE A 299 10.61 5.41 -14.57
C PHE A 299 10.41 4.55 -15.83
N LEU A 300 9.87 3.35 -15.66
CA LEU A 300 9.64 2.39 -16.73
C LEU A 300 8.14 2.11 -16.82
N SER A 301 7.64 1.95 -18.05
CA SER A 301 6.34 1.30 -18.25
C SER A 301 6.45 -0.18 -17.90
N GLN A 302 5.31 -0.82 -17.66
CA GLN A 302 5.26 -2.25 -17.37
C GLN A 302 5.64 -3.06 -18.61
N PHE A 303 6.46 -4.10 -18.43
CA PHE A 303 6.77 -5.06 -19.49
C PHE A 303 5.65 -6.11 -19.59
N SER A 304 5.48 -6.70 -20.77
CA SER A 304 4.49 -7.77 -21.01
C SER A 304 4.82 -9.10 -20.31
N GLY A 305 5.90 -9.16 -19.54
CA GLY A 305 6.32 -10.28 -18.72
C GLY A 305 7.54 -9.92 -17.85
N PRO A 306 8.06 -10.87 -17.03
CA PRO A 306 9.23 -10.63 -16.20
C PRO A 306 10.46 -10.27 -17.03
N VAL A 307 11.22 -9.25 -16.59
CA VAL A 307 12.50 -8.84 -17.19
C VAL A 307 13.53 -8.50 -16.12
N ASP A 308 14.80 -8.78 -16.41
CA ASP A 308 15.92 -8.28 -15.62
C ASP A 308 16.38 -6.93 -16.16
N ILE A 309 16.50 -5.94 -15.27
CA ILE A 309 16.94 -4.59 -15.63
C ILE A 309 18.32 -4.34 -15.03
N TYR A 310 19.30 -4.07 -15.89
CA TYR A 310 20.67 -3.74 -15.47
C TYR A 310 20.96 -2.26 -15.76
N GLY A 311 21.20 -1.48 -14.70
CA GLY A 311 21.66 -0.10 -14.80
C GLY A 311 23.17 -0.02 -14.61
N ALA A 312 23.86 0.71 -15.49
CA ALA A 312 25.27 1.04 -15.33
C ALA A 312 25.47 2.54 -15.57
N PHE A 313 26.16 3.20 -14.63
CA PHE A 313 26.48 4.62 -14.73
C PHE A 313 28.00 4.78 -14.64
N ARG A 314 28.53 5.74 -15.39
CA ARG A 314 29.93 6.14 -15.31
C ARG A 314 29.98 7.65 -15.17
N SER A 315 30.58 8.14 -14.09
CA SER A 315 30.96 9.55 -14.00
C SER A 315 32.24 9.78 -14.80
N SER A 316 32.33 10.94 -15.45
CA SER A 316 33.60 11.39 -16.03
C SER A 316 34.57 11.68 -14.88
N ASN A 317 35.80 11.20 -15.02
CA ASN A 317 36.92 11.57 -14.16
C ASN A 317 37.73 12.74 -14.73
N ASP A 318 37.28 13.36 -15.83
CA ASP A 318 37.90 14.58 -16.37
C ASP A 318 37.30 15.82 -15.69
N PRO A 319 38.06 16.56 -14.86
CA PRO A 319 37.58 17.75 -14.18
C PRO A 319 37.24 18.91 -15.14
N ARG A 320 37.52 18.79 -16.44
CA ARG A 320 37.16 19.79 -17.47
C ARG A 320 35.79 19.55 -18.10
N HIS A 321 35.12 18.47 -17.75
CA HIS A 321 33.82 18.07 -18.29
C HIS A 321 32.70 18.05 -17.23
N CYS A 322 32.88 18.82 -16.15
CA CYS A 322 31.80 19.18 -15.20
C CYS A 322 31.26 20.57 -15.54
#